data_AF-A0A4V2MRB6-F1
#
_entry.id   AF-A0A4V2MRB6-F1
#
_cell.length_a   1.000
_cell.length_b   1.000
_cell.length_c   1.000
_cell.angle_alpha   90.00
_cell.angle_beta   90.00
_cell.angle_gamma   90.00
#
_symmetry.space_group_name_H-M   'P 1'
#
loop_
_entity.id
_entity.type
_entity.pdbx_description
1 polymer ?
#
loop_
_entity_poly.entity_id
_entity_poly.type
_entity_poly.pdbx_seq_one_letter_code
_entity_poly.pdbx_strand_id
1 'polypeptide(L)'
;MKNKYSLSSNLILITFLIGIVNLFFYDYKSTQELVIFISILIARYLLFILIKRRFEWSKYLLVLIIVRSVYRLVVVMGNVDIHPVTKINLSLQAIISILAFAILFIVPKLKGRINERRRYLSATRVSSAQH
;
A
#
# COMPACT_ATOMS: atom_id res chain seq x y z
N MET A 1 -19.41 1.90 0.81
CA MET A 1 -18.09 1.91 1.49
C MET A 1 -17.37 0.55 1.57
N LYS A 2 -18.02 -0.61 1.31
CA LYS A 2 -17.38 -1.95 1.38
C LYS A 2 -16.22 -2.14 0.38
N ASN A 3 -16.24 -1.45 -0.77
CA ASN A 3 -15.31 -1.74 -1.87
C ASN A 3 -13.85 -1.31 -1.60
N LYS A 4 -13.61 -0.17 -0.92
CA LYS A 4 -12.23 0.34 -0.73
C LYS A 4 -11.36 -0.51 0.19
N TYR A 5 -11.94 -1.04 1.28
CA TYR A 5 -11.21 -1.88 2.24
C TYR A 5 -10.91 -3.25 1.62
N SER A 6 -11.86 -3.83 0.91
CA SER A 6 -11.68 -5.09 0.17
C SER A 6 -10.60 -4.94 -0.92
N LEU A 7 -10.69 -3.86 -1.71
CA LEU A 7 -9.70 -3.57 -2.75
C LEU A 7 -8.30 -3.39 -2.14
N SER A 8 -8.18 -2.58 -1.09
CA SER A 8 -6.88 -2.31 -0.46
C SER A 8 -6.32 -3.55 0.25
N SER A 9 -7.16 -4.37 0.90
CA SER A 9 -6.70 -5.64 1.46
C SER A 9 -6.19 -6.58 0.35
N ASN A 10 -6.90 -6.68 -0.77
CA ASN A 10 -6.48 -7.53 -1.88
C ASN A 10 -5.17 -7.05 -2.50
N LEU A 11 -4.95 -5.73 -2.60
CA LEU A 11 -3.67 -5.17 -3.02
C LEU A 11 -2.53 -5.59 -2.07
N ILE A 12 -2.74 -5.50 -0.75
CA ILE A 12 -1.73 -5.98 0.22
C ILE A 12 -1.53 -7.49 0.11
N LEU A 13 -2.58 -8.28 -0.13
CA LEU A 13 -2.44 -9.72 -0.36
C LEU A 13 -1.59 -10.01 -1.60
N ILE A 14 -1.75 -9.27 -2.69
CA ILE A 14 -0.88 -9.38 -3.87
C ILE A 14 0.58 -9.09 -3.50
N THR A 15 0.85 -8.05 -2.70
CA THR A 15 2.24 -7.78 -2.25
C THR A 15 2.84 -8.89 -1.39
N PHE A 16 2.00 -9.61 -0.64
CA PHE A 16 2.41 -10.80 0.10
C PHE A 16 2.75 -11.95 -0.85
N LEU A 17 1.91 -12.22 -1.84
CA LEU A 17 2.15 -13.27 -2.85
C LEU A 17 3.43 -13.01 -3.65
N ILE A 18 3.65 -11.77 -4.11
CA ILE A 18 4.92 -11.38 -4.76
C ILE A 18 6.11 -11.62 -3.81
N GLY A 19 5.91 -11.39 -2.51
CA GLY A 19 6.92 -11.64 -1.50
C GLY A 19 7.24 -13.12 -1.33
N ILE A 20 6.25 -14.01 -1.42
CA ILE A 20 6.50 -15.46 -1.48
C ILE A 20 7.32 -15.80 -2.72
N VAL A 21 6.97 -15.27 -3.89
CA VAL A 21 7.73 -15.50 -5.12
C VAL A 21 9.19 -15.05 -4.97
N ASN A 22 9.43 -13.90 -4.33
CA ASN A 22 10.78 -13.41 -4.06
C ASN A 22 11.64 -14.35 -3.19
N LEU A 23 11.04 -15.26 -2.42
CA LEU A 23 11.78 -16.23 -1.61
C LEU A 23 12.63 -17.17 -2.48
N PHE A 24 12.21 -17.40 -3.72
CA PHE A 24 12.92 -18.28 -4.66
C PHE A 24 13.99 -17.58 -5.51
N PHE A 25 13.94 -16.25 -5.60
CA PHE A 25 14.85 -15.46 -6.45
C PHE A 25 15.82 -14.59 -5.66
N TYR A 26 15.66 -14.51 -4.34
CA TYR A 26 16.54 -13.75 -3.47
C TYR A 26 17.65 -14.67 -2.95
N ASP A 27 18.90 -14.28 -3.18
CA ASP A 27 20.06 -15.01 -2.68
C ASP A 27 20.36 -14.57 -1.24
N TYR A 28 19.91 -15.37 -0.27
CA TYR A 28 20.04 -15.06 1.16
C TYR A 28 21.44 -15.40 1.65
N LYS A 29 22.20 -14.38 2.08
CA LYS A 29 23.58 -14.57 2.54
C LYS A 29 23.69 -15.11 3.96
N SER A 30 22.60 -15.03 4.74
CA SER A 30 22.56 -15.48 6.14
C SER A 30 21.15 -15.89 6.57
N THR A 31 21.06 -16.83 7.52
CA THR A 31 19.81 -17.21 8.18
C THR A 31 19.08 -16.01 8.78
N GLN A 32 19.82 -15.00 9.26
CA GLN A 32 19.24 -13.78 9.78
C GLN A 32 18.44 -13.01 8.71
N GLU A 33 18.96 -12.93 7.47
CA GLU A 33 18.26 -12.27 6.37
C GLU A 33 16.94 -12.99 6.02
N LEU A 34 16.97 -14.31 6.04
CA LEU A 34 15.81 -15.16 5.79
C LEU A 34 14.75 -15.01 6.89
N VAL A 35 15.15 -15.01 8.17
CA VAL A 35 14.25 -14.79 9.31
C VAL A 35 13.59 -13.40 9.24
N ILE A 36 14.39 -12.36 8.94
CA ILE A 36 13.88 -11.00 8.74
C ILE A 36 12.89 -10.97 7.58
N PHE A 37 13.16 -11.68 6.49
CA PHE A 37 12.28 -11.75 5.34
C PHE A 37 10.95 -12.46 5.64
N ILE A 38 10.99 -13.61 6.31
CA ILE A 38 9.80 -14.35 6.76
C ILE A 38 8.98 -13.54 7.78
N SER A 39 9.63 -12.69 8.58
CA SER A 39 8.92 -11.77 9.46
C SER A 39 8.15 -10.70 8.68
N ILE A 40 8.68 -10.24 7.53
CA ILE A 40 8.01 -9.26 6.63
C ILE A 40 6.79 -9.86 5.95
N LEU A 41 7.00 -10.93 5.17
CA LEU A 41 6.22 -12.15 5.36
C LEU A 41 4.86 -12.04 6.05
N ILE A 42 4.94 -12.49 7.29
CA ILE A 42 3.87 -12.53 8.27
C ILE A 42 3.30 -11.13 8.51
N ALA A 43 4.12 -10.09 8.66
CA ALA A 43 3.62 -8.72 8.88
C ALA A 43 2.70 -8.23 7.75
N ARG A 44 3.00 -8.56 6.49
CA ARG A 44 2.13 -8.22 5.33
C ARG A 44 0.84 -9.02 5.34
N TYR A 45 0.90 -10.30 5.68
CA TYR A 45 -0.30 -11.13 5.82
C TYR A 45 -1.21 -10.63 6.97
N LEU A 46 -0.62 -10.30 8.12
CA LEU A 46 -1.32 -9.67 9.23
C LEU A 46 -1.94 -8.34 8.80
N LEU A 47 -1.20 -7.50 8.06
CA LEU A 47 -1.72 -6.25 7.54
C LEU A 47 -2.95 -6.47 6.64
N PHE A 48 -2.91 -7.48 5.75
CA PHE A 48 -4.07 -7.87 4.95
C PHE A 48 -5.29 -8.15 5.83
N ILE A 49 -5.14 -8.97 6.88
CA ILE A 49 -6.23 -9.29 7.82
C ILE A 49 -6.73 -8.02 8.53
N LEU A 50 -5.81 -7.17 9.02
CA LEU A 50 -6.15 -5.95 9.74
C LEU A 50 -6.93 -4.96 8.86
N ILE A 51 -6.52 -4.77 7.60
CA ILE A 51 -7.24 -3.92 6.65
C ILE A 51 -8.62 -4.51 6.35
N LYS A 52 -8.71 -5.82 6.12
CA LYS A 52 -9.98 -6.50 5.84
C LYS A 52 -10.96 -6.37 7.00
N ARG A 53 -10.45 -6.47 8.25
CA ARG A 53 -11.21 -6.28 9.50
C ARG A 53 -11.42 -4.80 9.88
N ARG A 54 -10.90 -3.85 9.09
CA ARG A 54 -11.00 -2.40 9.31
C ARG A 54 -10.41 -1.93 10.64
N PHE A 55 -9.37 -2.61 11.10
CA PHE A 55 -8.72 -2.28 12.35
C PHE A 55 -7.88 -1.01 12.20
N GLU A 56 -7.99 -0.06 13.11
CA GLU A 56 -7.35 1.25 12.95
C GLU A 56 -5.81 1.18 12.89
N TRP A 57 -5.22 0.22 13.61
CA TRP A 57 -3.78 0.01 13.62
C TRP A 57 -3.20 -0.38 12.25
N SER A 58 -4.05 -0.84 11.32
CA SER A 58 -3.63 -1.13 9.95
C SER A 58 -2.99 0.08 9.26
N LYS A 59 -3.39 1.32 9.63
CA LYS A 59 -2.81 2.54 9.06
C LYS A 59 -1.33 2.69 9.38
N TYR A 60 -0.94 2.44 10.64
CA TYR A 60 0.44 2.59 11.10
C TYR A 60 1.32 1.49 10.51
N LEU A 61 0.82 0.25 10.51
CA LEU A 61 1.55 -0.88 9.94
C LEU A 61 1.72 -0.75 8.41
N LEU A 62 0.73 -0.20 7.71
CA LEU A 62 0.83 0.09 6.27
C LEU A 62 1.91 1.14 5.98
N VAL A 63 1.98 2.21 6.76
CA VAL A 63 3.05 3.22 6.60
C VAL A 63 4.43 2.61 6.86
N LEU A 64 4.59 1.81 7.91
CA LEU A 64 5.85 1.11 8.20
C LEU A 64 6.28 0.21 7.04
N ILE A 65 5.35 -0.54 6.45
CA ILE A 65 5.65 -1.41 5.29
C ILE A 65 6.04 -0.58 4.07
N ILE A 66 5.41 0.57 3.83
CA ILE A 66 5.77 1.46 2.71
C ILE A 66 7.18 2.02 2.91
N VAL A 67 7.47 2.63 4.06
CA VAL A 67 8.79 3.20 4.37
C VAL A 67 9.88 2.15 4.20
N ARG A 68 9.66 0.95 4.74
CA ARG A 68 10.59 -0.17 4.58
C ARG A 68 10.75 -0.58 3.12
N SER A 69 9.66 -0.68 2.37
CA SER A 69 9.70 -1.10 0.96
C SER A 69 10.46 -0.09 0.11
N VAL A 70 10.29 1.20 0.35
CA VAL A 70 11.05 2.28 -0.30
C VAL A 70 12.53 2.22 0.09
N TYR A 71 12.84 2.10 1.39
CA TYR A 71 14.23 1.96 1.85
C TYR A 71 14.93 0.77 1.19
N ARG A 72 14.28 -0.39 1.16
CA ARG A 72 14.82 -1.59 0.53
C ARG A 72 15.03 -1.38 -0.97
N LEU A 73 14.11 -0.71 -1.65
CA LEU A 73 14.23 -0.42 -3.07
C LEU A 73 15.42 0.48 -3.37
N VAL A 74 15.63 1.55 -2.59
CA VAL A 74 16.79 2.45 -2.72
C VAL A 74 18.10 1.69 -2.54
N VAL A 75 18.19 0.84 -1.51
CA VAL A 75 19.39 0.03 -1.24
C VAL A 75 19.67 -0.99 -2.35
N VAL A 76 18.63 -1.60 -2.91
CA VAL A 76 18.75 -2.67 -3.91
C VAL A 76 18.97 -2.13 -5.33
N MET A 77 18.48 -0.92 -5.65
CA MET A 77 18.55 -0.38 -7.01
C MET A 77 19.99 -0.15 -7.48
N GLY A 78 20.89 0.24 -6.57
CA GLY A 78 22.30 0.49 -6.85
C GLY A 78 23.18 -0.76 -6.92
N ASN A 79 22.66 -1.94 -6.60
CA ASN A 79 23.46 -3.16 -6.54
C ASN A 79 23.24 -4.02 -7.80
N VAL A 80 24.29 -4.20 -8.60
CA VAL A 80 24.23 -4.92 -9.89
C VAL A 80 24.09 -6.43 -9.70
N ASP A 81 24.57 -6.97 -8.58
CA ASP A 81 24.60 -8.41 -8.30
C ASP A 81 23.21 -8.98 -7.93
N ILE A 82 22.21 -8.12 -7.72
CA ILE A 82 20.86 -8.54 -7.34
C ILE A 82 20.06 -8.91 -8.58
N HIS A 83 19.47 -10.10 -8.55
CA HIS A 83 18.65 -10.63 -9.63
C HIS A 83 17.59 -9.62 -10.12
N PRO A 84 17.47 -9.35 -11.43
CA PRO A 84 16.60 -8.31 -11.97
C PRO A 84 15.12 -8.52 -11.61
N VAL A 85 14.66 -9.77 -11.55
CA VAL A 85 13.29 -10.12 -11.12
C VAL A 85 13.00 -9.62 -9.70
N THR A 86 13.98 -9.71 -8.79
CA THR A 86 13.85 -9.21 -7.41
C THR A 86 13.66 -7.70 -7.38
N LYS A 87 14.38 -6.95 -8.23
CA LYS A 87 14.25 -5.48 -8.34
C LYS A 87 12.85 -5.09 -8.83
N ILE A 88 12.35 -5.78 -9.87
CA ILE A 88 11.01 -5.57 -10.42
C ILE A 88 9.95 -5.87 -9.35
N ASN A 89 10.06 -7.01 -8.67
CA ASN A 89 9.12 -7.44 -7.64
C ASN A 89 9.09 -6.47 -6.45
N LEU A 90 10.24 -5.99 -5.98
CA LEU A 90 10.31 -4.98 -4.93
C LEU A 90 9.67 -3.65 -5.37
N SER A 91 9.88 -3.25 -6.61
CA SER A 91 9.27 -2.06 -7.21
C SER A 91 7.75 -2.17 -7.26
N LEU A 92 7.26 -3.31 -7.75
CA LEU A 92 5.83 -3.59 -7.83
C LEU A 92 5.19 -3.62 -6.43
N GLN A 93 5.85 -4.24 -5.45
CA GLN A 93 5.37 -4.24 -4.06
C GLN A 93 5.27 -2.84 -3.46
N ALA A 94 6.27 -1.97 -3.72
CA ALA A 94 6.25 -0.59 -3.24
C ALA A 94 5.08 0.20 -3.87
N ILE A 95 4.94 0.12 -5.20
CA ILE A 95 3.87 0.79 -5.95
C ILE A 95 2.48 0.32 -5.46
N ILE A 96 2.26 -0.99 -5.35
CA ILE A 96 0.98 -1.55 -4.90
C ILE A 96 0.68 -1.13 -3.45
N SER A 97 1.69 -1.09 -2.57
CA SER A 97 1.51 -0.65 -1.18
C SER A 97 1.11 0.82 -1.10
N ILE A 98 1.73 1.68 -1.91
CA ILE A 98 1.38 3.11 -2.01
C ILE A 98 -0.05 3.27 -2.55
N LEU A 99 -0.43 2.50 -3.57
CA LEU A 99 -1.79 2.50 -4.10
C LEU A 99 -2.82 2.07 -3.05
N ALA A 100 -2.55 1.00 -2.29
CA ALA A 100 -3.40 0.55 -1.20
C ALA A 100 -3.61 1.65 -0.15
N PHE A 101 -2.54 2.37 0.21
CA PHE A 101 -2.60 3.52 1.12
C PHE A 101 -3.45 4.66 0.53
N ALA A 102 -3.23 5.01 -0.74
CA ALA A 102 -3.97 6.07 -1.40
C ALA A 102 -5.48 5.76 -1.46
N ILE A 103 -5.86 4.52 -1.78
CA ILE A 103 -7.26 4.07 -1.82
C ILE A 103 -7.90 4.12 -0.43
N LEU A 104 -7.17 3.72 0.61
CA LEU A 104 -7.68 3.70 1.98
C LEU A 104 -7.90 5.11 2.56
N PHE A 105 -6.93 6.01 2.37
CA PHE A 105 -6.85 7.26 3.13
C PHE A 105 -6.99 8.53 2.28
N ILE A 106 -6.49 8.54 1.04
CA ILE A 106 -6.46 9.73 0.19
C ILE A 106 -7.76 9.86 -0.61
N VAL A 107 -8.19 8.80 -1.30
CA VAL A 107 -9.40 8.79 -2.13
C VAL A 107 -10.67 9.21 -1.37
N PRO A 108 -10.93 8.75 -0.13
CA PRO A 108 -12.12 9.18 0.62
C PRO A 108 -12.09 10.67 0.96
N LYS A 109 -10.93 11.22 1.32
CA LYS A 109 -10.76 12.65 1.63
C LYS A 109 -10.99 13.53 0.40
N LEU A 110 -10.45 13.10 -0.76
CA LEU A 110 -10.66 13.79 -2.03
C LEU A 110 -12.14 13.82 -2.42
N LYS A 111 -12.85 12.69 -2.32
CA LYS A 111 -14.29 12.64 -2.59
C LYS A 111 -15.10 13.56 -1.67
N GLY A 112 -14.73 13.65 -0.38
CA GLY A 112 -15.33 14.59 0.56
C GLY A 112 -15.20 16.04 0.10
N ARG A 113 -13.97 16.49 -0.18
CA ARG A 113 -13.69 17.86 -0.63
C ARG A 113 -14.38 18.23 -1.94
N ILE A 114 -14.43 17.31 -2.91
CA ILE A 114 -15.10 17.55 -4.19
C ILE A 114 -16.62 17.70 -3.98
N ASN A 115 -17.20 16.89 -3.11
CA ASN A 115 -18.63 16.95 -2.81
C ASN A 115 -19.00 18.24 -2.07
N GLU A 116 -18.17 18.68 -1.12
CA GLU A 116 -18.31 19.99 -0.47
C GLU A 116 -18.26 21.13 -1.50
N ARG A 117 -17.24 21.16 -2.37
CA ARG A 117 -17.16 22.17 -3.45
C ARG A 117 -18.38 22.19 -4.36
N ARG A 118 -18.91 21.01 -4.73
CA ARG A 118 -20.16 20.93 -5.51
C ARG A 118 -21.34 21.53 -4.76
N ARG A 119 -21.49 21.22 -3.47
CA ARG A 119 -22.56 21.75 -2.62
C ARG A 119 -22.51 23.28 -2.53
N TYR A 120 -21.32 23.85 -2.32
CA TYR A 120 -21.14 25.31 -2.32
C TYR A 120 -21.54 25.93 -3.66
N LEU A 121 -21.06 25.39 -4.79
CA LEU A 121 -21.40 25.89 -6.12
C LEU A 121 -22.91 25.80 -6.44
N SER A 122 -23.58 24.71 -6.02
CA SER A 122 -25.02 24.58 -6.19
C SER A 122 -25.82 25.52 -5.29
N ALA A 123 -25.37 25.77 -4.05
CA ALA A 123 -26.03 26.71 -3.14
C ALA A 123 -25.94 28.16 -3.64
N THR A 124 -24.79 28.56 -4.19
CA THR A 124 -24.61 29.89 -4.80
C THR A 124 -25.51 30.09 -6.02
N ARG A 125 -25.71 29.06 -6.86
CA ARG A 125 -26.63 29.13 -8.01
C ARG A 125 -28.10 29.31 -7.63
N VAL A 126 -28.55 28.71 -6.52
CA VAL A 126 -29.93 28.86 -6.05
C VAL A 126 -30.15 30.26 -5.49
N SER A 127 -29.17 30.81 -4.78
CA SER A 127 -29.23 32.19 -4.26
C SER A 127 -29.24 33.25 -5.38
N SER A 128 -28.52 33.03 -6.48
CA SER A 128 -28.51 33.96 -7.62
C SER A 128 -29.74 33.89 -8.52
N ALA A 129 -30.59 32.86 -8.35
CA ALA A 129 -31.82 32.69 -9.13
C ALA A 129 -33.07 33.31 -8.45
N GLN A 130 -32.93 33.77 -7.20
CA GLN A 130 -33.99 34.42 -6.42
C GLN A 130 -33.84 35.95 -6.34
N HIS A 131 -32.83 36.53 -7.01
CA HIS A 131 -32.63 37.97 -7.21
C HIS A 131 -32.77 38.29 -8.69
#